data_AF-A0A109LU76-F1
#
_entry.id   AF-A0A109LU76-F1
#
_cell.length_a   1.000
_cell.length_b   1.000
_cell.length_c   1.000
_cell.angle_alpha   90.00
_cell.angle_beta   90.00
_cell.angle_gamma   90.00
#
_symmetry.space_group_name_H-M   'P 1'
#
loop_
_entity.id
_entity.type
_entity.pdbx_description
1 polymer ?
#
loop_
_entity_poly.entity_id
_entity_poly.type
_entity_poly.pdbx_seq_one_letter_code
_entity_poly.pdbx_strand_id
1 'polypeptide(L)'
;MALPALDTTVEFERNGTKRSDRISLTDGGVYDNLGLMPFWPDRDHSISLEVDPVYKLIACRAGYSLDVGEPSSLMPARMAAVFESIFARAQNASTTRLFDLQRAGRIGGFIMPYLGQDDARLSNKPDDFISGDTVAGYGTNFSAMDDEWIDRLSLRGEQLVVSLVSEHWPEIQAKN
;
A
#
# COMPACT_ATOMS: atom_id res chain seq x y z
N MET A 1 16.23 -4.84 -7.63
CA MET A 1 14.89 -4.94 -8.23
C MET A 1 14.95 -4.41 -9.65
N ALA A 2 14.62 -5.21 -10.65
CA ALA A 2 14.35 -4.73 -12.00
C ALA A 2 12.95 -5.17 -12.35
N LEU A 3 11.97 -4.34 -12.03
CA LEU A 3 10.61 -4.50 -12.55
C LEU A 3 10.71 -4.09 -14.03
N PRO A 4 10.52 -5.02 -14.98
CA PRO A 4 10.66 -4.68 -16.39
C PRO A 4 9.58 -3.65 -16.73
N ALA A 5 10.01 -2.48 -17.22
CA ALA A 5 9.07 -1.53 -17.77
C ALA A 5 8.57 -2.08 -19.13
N LEU A 6 7.25 -2.08 -19.32
CA LEU A 6 6.66 -2.35 -20.62
C LEU A 6 6.84 -1.10 -21.48
N ASP A 7 7.78 -1.17 -22.41
CA ASP A 7 8.03 -0.12 -23.41
C ASP A 7 7.36 -0.52 -24.72
N THR A 8 6.30 0.19 -25.09
CA THR A 8 5.46 -0.16 -26.24
C THR A 8 4.88 1.10 -26.90
N THR A 9 4.52 1.00 -28.17
CA THR A 9 3.77 2.05 -28.86
C THR A 9 2.29 1.70 -28.82
N VAL A 10 1.47 2.61 -28.29
CA VAL A 10 0.01 2.44 -28.18
C VAL A 10 -0.69 3.50 -29.02
N GLU A 11 -1.76 3.10 -29.71
CA GLU A 11 -2.71 4.01 -30.32
C GLU A 11 -3.81 4.34 -29.31
N PHE A 12 -3.92 5.61 -28.96
CA PHE A 12 -4.98 6.16 -28.12
C PHE A 12 -6.07 6.78 -28.99
N GLU A 13 -7.32 6.61 -28.59
CA GLU A 13 -8.45 7.31 -29.18
C GLU A 13 -9.22 8.08 -28.11
N ARG A 14 -9.43 9.38 -28.32
CA ARG A 14 -10.28 10.22 -27.48
C ARG A 14 -11.09 11.17 -28.35
N ASN A 15 -12.41 11.20 -28.15
CA ASN A 15 -13.33 12.07 -28.90
C ASN A 15 -13.13 11.96 -30.43
N GLY A 16 -12.92 10.73 -30.95
CA GLY A 16 -12.69 10.46 -32.37
C GLY A 16 -11.32 10.88 -32.92
N THR A 17 -10.44 11.45 -32.10
CA THR A 17 -9.05 11.75 -32.48
C THR A 17 -8.15 10.58 -32.08
N LYS A 18 -7.44 10.02 -33.06
CA LYS A 18 -6.44 8.97 -32.85
C LYS A 18 -5.04 9.55 -32.74
N ARG A 19 -4.24 9.04 -31.82
CA ARG A 19 -2.85 9.44 -31.61
C ARG A 19 -2.02 8.22 -31.23
N SER A 20 -0.85 8.08 -31.83
CA SER A 20 0.11 7.02 -31.49
C SER A 20 1.27 7.59 -30.69
N ASP A 21 1.54 7.02 -29.51
CA ASP A 21 2.65 7.44 -28.65
C ASP A 21 3.41 6.22 -28.12
N ARG A 22 4.72 6.38 -27.97
CA ARG A 22 5.56 5.42 -27.23
C ARG A 22 5.36 5.66 -25.74
N ILE A 23 4.97 4.62 -25.03
CA ILE A 23 4.75 4.62 -23.59
C ILE A 23 5.72 3.67 -22.89
N SER A 24 6.13 4.04 -21.69
CA SER A 24 6.82 3.16 -20.76
C SER A 24 5.94 3.02 -19.52
N LEU A 25 5.47 1.80 -19.26
CA LEU A 25 4.65 1.46 -18.11
C LEU A 25 5.50 0.69 -17.11
N THR A 26 5.45 1.11 -15.85
CA THR A 26 6.11 0.42 -14.74
C THR A 26 5.11 0.16 -13.63
N ASP A 27 5.48 -0.72 -12.71
CA ASP A 27 4.65 -1.08 -11.56
C ASP A 27 4.40 0.13 -10.66
N GLY A 28 3.17 0.26 -10.15
CA GLY A 28 2.78 1.39 -9.30
C GLY A 28 3.58 1.47 -8.00
N GLY A 29 4.01 0.32 -7.48
CA GLY A 29 4.86 0.21 -6.30
C GLY A 29 6.26 0.80 -6.49
N VAL A 30 6.67 1.15 -7.71
CA VAL A 30 7.88 1.98 -7.92
C VAL A 30 7.69 3.41 -7.40
N TYR A 31 6.45 3.91 -7.40
CA TYR A 31 6.13 5.28 -6.99
C TYR A 31 5.42 5.36 -5.62
N ASP A 32 4.42 4.51 -5.40
CA ASP A 32 3.62 4.50 -4.18
C ASP A 32 3.06 3.10 -3.90
N ASN A 33 3.42 2.54 -2.75
CA ASN A 33 2.94 1.23 -2.30
C ASN A 33 1.61 1.28 -1.53
N LEU A 34 1.11 2.48 -1.18
CA LEU A 34 -0.17 2.63 -0.49
C LEU A 34 -1.32 2.94 -1.47
N GLY A 35 -1.02 3.29 -2.72
CA GLY A 35 -2.02 3.54 -3.76
C GLY A 35 -2.96 4.71 -3.43
N LEU A 36 -2.49 5.72 -2.70
CA LEU A 36 -3.37 6.75 -2.12
C LEU A 36 -3.63 7.92 -3.09
N MET A 37 -2.82 8.03 -4.15
CA MET A 37 -2.90 9.15 -5.10
C MET A 37 -4.30 9.43 -5.66
N PRO A 38 -5.12 8.42 -6.03
CA PRO A 38 -6.48 8.67 -6.53
C PRO A 38 -7.44 9.25 -5.48
N PHE A 39 -7.13 9.12 -4.18
CA PHE A 39 -7.98 9.55 -3.07
C PHE A 39 -7.58 10.92 -2.50
N TRP A 40 -6.55 11.56 -3.06
CA TRP A 40 -6.13 12.88 -2.62
C TRP A 40 -7.18 13.94 -2.96
N PRO A 41 -7.70 14.69 -1.97
CA PRO A 41 -8.85 15.57 -2.18
C PRO A 41 -8.48 16.89 -2.88
N ASP A 42 -7.20 17.10 -3.17
CA ASP A 42 -6.60 18.22 -3.90
C ASP A 42 -6.11 17.82 -5.31
N ARG A 43 -6.43 16.60 -5.77
CA ARG A 43 -6.11 16.16 -7.13
C ARG A 43 -6.91 16.95 -8.18
N ASP A 44 -6.31 17.11 -9.35
CA ASP A 44 -6.99 17.73 -10.49
C ASP A 44 -7.85 16.68 -11.22
N HIS A 45 -9.18 16.80 -11.06
CA HIS A 45 -10.16 15.92 -11.67
C HIS A 45 -10.27 16.09 -13.20
N SER A 46 -9.73 17.16 -13.78
CA SER A 46 -9.78 17.39 -15.24
C SER A 46 -8.80 16.49 -16.02
N ILE A 47 -7.76 16.00 -15.34
CA ILE A 47 -6.69 15.18 -15.92
C ILE A 47 -6.53 13.81 -15.27
N SER A 48 -7.24 13.53 -14.18
CA SER A 48 -7.16 12.26 -13.45
C SER A 48 -8.43 11.42 -13.62
N LEU A 49 -8.32 10.13 -13.33
CA LEU A 49 -9.47 9.20 -13.35
C LEU A 49 -10.54 9.69 -12.36
N GLU A 50 -11.80 9.68 -12.74
CA GLU A 50 -12.88 10.01 -11.81
C GLU A 50 -12.98 8.92 -10.73
N VAL A 51 -12.97 9.35 -9.47
CA VAL A 51 -13.03 8.50 -8.28
C VAL A 51 -13.85 9.29 -7.27
N ASP A 52 -14.86 8.63 -6.70
CA ASP A 52 -15.73 9.23 -5.70
C ASP A 52 -14.93 9.69 -4.48
N PRO A 53 -15.28 10.84 -3.88
CA PRO A 53 -14.67 11.27 -2.63
C PRO A 53 -14.88 10.23 -1.51
N VAL A 54 -13.80 9.80 -0.88
CA VAL A 54 -13.84 8.84 0.23
C VAL A 54 -13.63 9.56 1.55
N TYR A 55 -14.55 9.37 2.51
CA TYR A 55 -14.46 10.00 3.84
C TYR A 55 -13.64 9.18 4.84
N LYS A 56 -13.65 7.85 4.76
CA LYS A 56 -12.86 6.96 5.62
C LYS A 56 -12.06 5.97 4.78
N LEU A 57 -10.77 5.81 5.10
CA LEU A 57 -9.83 5.04 4.28
C LEU A 57 -9.24 3.84 5.04
N ILE A 58 -9.22 2.67 4.40
CA ILE A 58 -8.46 1.50 4.87
C ILE A 58 -7.21 1.40 3.97
N ALA A 59 -6.06 1.83 4.48
CA ALA A 59 -4.80 1.87 3.73
C ALA A 59 -3.94 0.65 4.09
N CYS A 60 -4.05 -0.43 3.32
CA CYS A 60 -3.32 -1.67 3.58
C CYS A 60 -1.85 -1.57 3.18
N ARG A 61 -0.94 -2.07 4.01
CA ARG A 61 0.50 -2.06 3.74
C ARG A 61 1.12 -3.44 3.99
N ALA A 62 1.94 -3.92 3.05
CA ALA A 62 2.58 -5.23 3.18
C ALA A 62 3.64 -5.31 4.31
N GLY A 63 4.27 -4.20 4.70
CA GLY A 63 5.19 -4.20 5.84
C GLY A 63 5.84 -2.85 6.14
N TYR A 64 6.33 -2.72 7.36
CA TYR A 64 7.14 -1.61 7.85
C TYR A 64 8.55 -2.15 8.14
N SER A 65 9.35 -2.38 7.10
CA SER A 65 10.74 -2.78 7.28
C SER A 65 11.61 -1.52 7.27
N LEU A 66 12.09 -1.13 8.45
CA LEU A 66 13.28 -0.29 8.60
C LEU A 66 14.51 -1.18 8.79
N ASP A 67 14.56 -2.34 8.14
CA ASP A 67 15.71 -3.22 8.26
C ASP A 67 16.89 -2.56 7.53
N VAL A 68 17.73 -1.88 8.31
CA VAL A 68 18.91 -1.19 7.80
C VAL A 68 19.96 -2.26 7.56
N GLY A 69 20.06 -2.70 6.30
CA GLY A 69 21.08 -3.64 5.88
C GLY A 69 22.51 -3.17 6.19
N GLU A 70 23.45 -4.10 6.31
CA GLU A 70 24.84 -3.77 6.64
C GLU A 70 25.46 -2.80 5.62
N PRO A 71 26.25 -1.81 6.08
CA PRO A 71 26.85 -0.82 5.21
C PRO A 71 27.84 -1.46 4.22
N SER A 72 27.58 -1.32 2.93
CA SER A 72 28.45 -1.86 1.88
C SER A 72 29.51 -0.86 1.40
N SER A 73 30.73 -1.35 1.17
CA SER A 73 31.83 -0.60 0.56
C SER A 73 31.72 -0.48 -0.97
N LEU A 74 30.79 -1.22 -1.60
CA LEU A 74 30.58 -1.21 -3.04
C LEU A 74 29.58 -0.11 -3.45
N MET A 75 29.90 0.66 -4.49
CA MET A 75 29.05 1.75 -4.97
C MET A 75 27.63 1.29 -5.37
N PRO A 76 27.43 0.18 -6.12
CA PRO A 76 26.09 -0.28 -6.48
C PRO A 76 25.22 -0.61 -5.26
N ALA A 77 25.80 -1.24 -4.24
CA ALA A 77 25.08 -1.59 -3.02
C ALA A 77 24.70 -0.34 -2.20
N ARG A 78 25.58 0.68 -2.15
CA ARG A 78 25.22 1.98 -1.55
C ARG A 78 24.08 2.66 -2.30
N MET A 79 24.08 2.62 -3.63
CA MET A 79 23.00 3.21 -4.43
C MET A 79 21.65 2.53 -4.17
N ALA A 80 21.65 1.19 -4.05
CA ALA A 80 20.45 0.46 -3.68
C ALA A 80 19.95 0.87 -2.28
N ALA A 81 20.85 0.94 -1.28
CA ALA A 81 20.48 1.38 0.06
C ALA A 81 19.94 2.82 0.12
N VAL A 82 20.52 3.73 -0.68
CA VAL A 82 20.02 5.11 -0.84
C VAL A 82 18.62 5.11 -1.44
N PHE A 83 18.39 4.33 -2.50
CA PHE A 83 17.08 4.20 -3.11
C PHE A 83 16.03 3.71 -2.11
N GLU A 84 16.30 2.59 -1.41
CA GLU A 84 15.41 2.05 -0.37
C GLU A 84 15.12 3.09 0.73
N SER A 85 16.14 3.83 1.15
CA SER A 85 15.98 4.88 2.17
C SER A 85 15.08 6.04 1.71
N ILE A 86 15.24 6.51 0.47
CA ILE A 86 14.40 7.56 -0.11
C ILE A 86 12.98 7.04 -0.28
N PHE A 87 12.84 5.80 -0.78
CA PHE A 87 11.56 5.16 -1.01
C PHE A 87 10.78 4.96 0.30
N ALA A 88 11.44 4.50 1.37
CA ALA A 88 10.84 4.42 2.70
C ALA A 88 10.40 5.78 3.24
N ARG A 89 11.18 6.85 3.01
CA ARG A 89 10.78 8.22 3.38
C ARG A 89 9.57 8.70 2.60
N ALA A 90 9.49 8.40 1.30
CA ALA A 90 8.33 8.74 0.48
C ALA A 90 7.06 8.06 1.02
N GLN A 91 7.13 6.78 1.39
CA GLN A 91 6.01 6.07 2.04
C GLN A 91 5.61 6.70 3.38
N ASN A 92 6.59 7.12 4.19
CA ASN A 92 6.32 7.83 5.44
C ASN A 92 5.68 9.21 5.21
N ALA A 93 6.03 9.90 4.12
CA ALA A 93 5.38 11.15 3.74
C ALA A 93 3.90 10.93 3.36
N SER A 94 3.58 9.87 2.60
CA SER A 94 2.20 9.48 2.31
C SER A 94 1.41 9.16 3.58
N THR A 95 2.04 8.48 4.54
CA THR A 95 1.43 8.19 5.85
C THR A 95 1.19 9.47 6.66
N THR A 96 2.17 10.38 6.68
CA THR A 96 2.04 11.68 7.36
C THR A 96 0.90 12.50 6.77
N ARG A 97 0.77 12.48 5.43
CA ARG A 97 -0.32 13.15 4.72
C ARG A 97 -1.70 12.64 5.14
N LEU A 98 -1.87 11.34 5.38
CA LEU A 98 -3.14 10.81 5.92
C LEU A 98 -3.49 11.45 7.27
N PHE A 99 -2.52 11.55 8.19
CA PHE A 99 -2.71 12.23 9.46
C PHE A 99 -2.99 13.73 9.28
N ASP A 100 -2.31 14.40 8.35
CA ASP A 100 -2.54 15.83 8.06
C ASP A 100 -3.97 16.06 7.54
N LEU A 101 -4.42 15.23 6.61
CA LEU A 101 -5.78 15.30 6.06
C LEU A 101 -6.84 15.05 7.12
N GLN A 102 -6.62 14.06 8.01
CA GLN A 102 -7.52 13.80 9.13
C GLN A 102 -7.57 14.98 10.10
N ARG A 103 -6.40 15.53 10.48
CA ARG A 103 -6.32 16.71 11.36
C ARG A 103 -6.99 17.95 10.74
N ALA A 104 -6.90 18.11 9.43
CA ALA A 104 -7.55 19.19 8.69
C ALA A 104 -9.05 18.94 8.43
N GLY A 105 -9.61 17.81 8.86
CA GLY A 105 -11.01 17.44 8.61
C GLY A 105 -11.34 17.17 7.14
N ARG A 106 -10.33 16.94 6.30
CA ARG A 106 -10.49 16.63 4.87
C ARG A 106 -10.88 15.17 4.63
N ILE A 107 -10.56 14.30 5.60
CA ILE A 107 -11.07 12.93 5.73
C ILE A 107 -11.55 12.73 7.17
N GLY A 108 -12.51 11.86 7.38
CA GLY A 108 -13.05 11.49 8.69
C GLY A 108 -12.14 10.56 9.50
N GLY A 109 -11.20 9.89 8.83
CA GLY A 109 -10.17 9.07 9.46
C GLY A 109 -9.64 8.01 8.53
N PHE A 110 -8.61 7.31 8.98
CA PHE A 110 -8.09 6.13 8.29
C PHE A 110 -7.67 5.06 9.28
N ILE A 111 -7.64 3.81 8.83
CA ILE A 111 -6.93 2.72 9.48
C ILE A 111 -5.85 2.21 8.53
N MET A 112 -4.75 1.72 9.10
CA MET A 112 -3.59 1.25 8.33
C MET A 112 -3.19 -0.14 8.81
N PRO A 113 -3.89 -1.21 8.37
CA PRO A 113 -3.47 -2.57 8.66
C PRO A 113 -2.16 -2.87 7.93
N TYR A 114 -1.23 -3.54 8.61
CA TYR A 114 -0.02 -4.04 7.99
C TYR A 114 0.40 -5.42 8.51
N LEU A 115 0.99 -6.26 7.66
CA LEU A 115 1.23 -7.66 7.99
C LEU A 115 2.16 -7.85 9.20
N GLY A 116 3.14 -6.97 9.37
CA GLY A 116 4.07 -6.96 10.51
C GLY A 116 3.56 -6.23 11.75
N GLN A 117 2.25 -5.98 11.88
CA GLN A 117 1.69 -5.30 13.04
C GLN A 117 1.85 -6.15 14.31
N ASP A 118 2.16 -5.46 15.41
CA ASP A 118 2.37 -6.10 16.71
C ASP A 118 1.05 -6.69 17.22
N ASP A 119 0.95 -8.02 17.15
CA ASP A 119 -0.22 -8.78 17.53
C ASP A 119 -0.61 -8.57 19.00
N ALA A 120 0.34 -8.25 19.89
CA ALA A 120 0.05 -8.02 21.30
C ALA A 120 -0.72 -6.72 21.55
N ARG A 121 -0.68 -5.78 20.59
CA ARG A 121 -1.32 -4.46 20.68
C ARG A 121 -2.70 -4.41 20.04
N LEU A 122 -3.18 -5.51 19.47
CA LEU A 122 -4.53 -5.62 18.90
C LEU A 122 -5.55 -5.95 19.99
N SER A 123 -6.56 -5.10 20.15
CA SER A 123 -7.55 -5.24 21.23
C SER A 123 -8.67 -6.26 20.93
N ASN A 124 -9.00 -6.47 19.65
CA ASN A 124 -10.18 -7.24 19.21
C ASN A 124 -9.83 -8.40 18.26
N LYS A 125 -8.85 -9.23 18.66
CA LYS A 125 -8.42 -10.37 17.86
C LYS A 125 -9.49 -11.49 17.85
N PRO A 126 -9.80 -12.09 16.69
CA PRO A 126 -10.62 -13.31 16.64
C PRO A 126 -9.89 -14.51 17.28
N ASP A 127 -10.65 -15.54 17.64
CA ASP A 127 -10.10 -16.72 18.33
C ASP A 127 -9.11 -17.51 17.46
N ASP A 128 -9.28 -17.50 16.15
CA ASP A 128 -8.45 -18.17 15.14
C ASP A 128 -7.39 -17.25 14.51
N PHE A 129 -6.95 -16.22 15.24
CA PHE A 129 -6.05 -15.20 14.73
C PHE A 129 -4.72 -15.77 14.23
N ILE A 130 -4.38 -15.46 12.97
CA ILE A 130 -3.11 -15.83 12.33
C ILE A 130 -2.03 -14.85 12.75
N SER A 131 -0.99 -15.33 13.45
CA SER A 131 0.09 -14.48 13.95
C SER A 131 1.00 -13.93 12.85
N GLY A 132 1.64 -12.79 13.12
CA GLY A 132 2.63 -12.17 12.23
C GLY A 132 3.82 -13.09 11.95
N ASP A 133 4.25 -13.85 12.95
CA ASP A 133 5.32 -14.84 12.83
C ASP A 133 4.97 -15.96 11.85
N THR A 134 3.69 -16.33 11.75
CA THR A 134 3.21 -17.39 10.85
C THR A 134 3.27 -16.96 9.38
N VAL A 135 3.13 -15.66 9.12
CA VAL A 135 3.22 -15.10 7.76
C VAL A 135 4.59 -14.47 7.46
N ALA A 136 5.51 -14.51 8.41
CA ALA A 136 6.83 -13.91 8.26
C ALA A 136 7.62 -14.63 7.16
N GLY A 137 8.32 -13.86 6.33
CA GLY A 137 9.16 -14.41 5.26
C GLY A 137 8.39 -15.01 4.08
N TYR A 138 7.12 -14.63 3.88
CA TYR A 138 6.39 -15.00 2.68
C TYR A 138 7.16 -14.58 1.41
N GLY A 139 7.02 -15.35 0.33
CA GLY A 139 7.76 -15.13 -0.90
C GLY A 139 7.43 -13.79 -1.55
N THR A 140 8.44 -12.94 -1.77
CA THR A 140 8.31 -11.66 -2.49
C THR A 140 8.98 -11.70 -3.87
N ASN A 141 9.20 -12.90 -4.41
CA ASN A 141 9.99 -13.15 -5.62
C ASN A 141 9.15 -13.23 -6.91
N PHE A 142 7.91 -12.74 -6.89
CA PHE A 142 6.94 -12.77 -7.99
C PHE A 142 6.64 -14.17 -8.55
N SER A 143 7.09 -15.23 -7.89
CA SER A 143 6.72 -16.59 -8.22
C SER A 143 5.32 -16.88 -7.70
N ALA A 144 4.61 -17.81 -8.33
CA ALA A 144 3.33 -18.29 -7.81
C ALA A 144 3.53 -18.80 -6.38
N MET A 145 2.71 -18.29 -5.47
CA MET A 145 2.70 -18.73 -4.08
C MET A 145 1.79 -19.94 -3.94
N ASP A 146 2.14 -20.86 -3.03
CA ASP A 146 1.27 -21.97 -2.69
C ASP A 146 -0.05 -21.45 -2.09
N ASP A 147 -1.15 -22.17 -2.34
CA ASP A 147 -2.49 -21.79 -1.87
C ASP A 147 -2.52 -21.57 -0.35
N GLU A 148 -1.78 -22.37 0.41
CA GLU A 148 -1.65 -22.24 1.87
C GLU A 148 -1.11 -20.86 2.29
N TRP A 149 -0.17 -20.30 1.53
CA TRP A 149 0.35 -18.97 1.81
C TRP A 149 -0.64 -17.86 1.44
N ILE A 150 -1.36 -18.04 0.33
CA ILE A 150 -2.41 -17.11 -0.10
C ILE A 150 -3.51 -17.05 0.95
N ASP A 151 -3.96 -18.21 1.43
CA ASP A 151 -5.00 -18.33 2.45
C ASP A 151 -4.56 -17.68 3.77
N ARG A 152 -3.33 -17.96 4.22
CA ARG A 152 -2.78 -17.36 5.45
C ARG A 152 -2.66 -15.85 5.38
N LEU A 153 -2.11 -15.31 4.28
CA LEU A 153 -1.95 -13.87 4.10
C LEU A 153 -3.30 -13.17 4.00
N SER A 154 -4.23 -13.74 3.24
CA SER A 154 -5.58 -13.20 3.07
C SER A 154 -6.33 -13.18 4.40
N LEU A 155 -6.34 -14.31 5.11
CA LEU A 155 -7.02 -14.43 6.40
C LEU A 155 -6.42 -13.47 7.44
N ARG A 156 -5.10 -13.40 7.56
CA ARG A 156 -4.47 -12.43 8.48
C ARG A 156 -4.83 -10.98 8.11
N GLY A 157 -4.77 -10.64 6.83
CA GLY A 157 -5.13 -9.30 6.34
C GLY A 157 -6.56 -8.92 6.73
N GLU A 158 -7.51 -9.83 6.55
CA GLU A 158 -8.89 -9.65 6.97
C GLU A 158 -9.02 -9.50 8.49
N GLN A 159 -8.41 -10.40 9.26
CA GLN A 159 -8.48 -10.37 10.72
C GLN A 159 -7.86 -9.09 11.32
N LEU A 160 -6.79 -8.56 10.71
CA LEU A 160 -6.21 -7.26 11.08
C LEU A 160 -7.19 -6.11 10.81
N VAL A 161 -7.81 -6.09 9.64
CA VAL A 161 -8.83 -5.08 9.29
C VAL A 161 -9.98 -5.14 10.27
N VAL A 162 -10.53 -6.33 10.53
CA VAL A 162 -11.64 -6.52 11.47
C VAL A 162 -11.27 -6.00 12.85
N SER A 163 -10.11 -6.41 13.38
CA SER A 163 -9.64 -5.98 14.70
C SER A 163 -9.55 -4.46 14.83
N LEU A 164 -9.00 -3.80 13.81
CA LEU A 164 -8.80 -2.35 13.77
C LEU A 164 -10.11 -1.57 13.56
N VAL A 165 -11.01 -2.09 12.72
CA VAL A 165 -12.34 -1.51 12.54
C VAL A 165 -13.14 -1.61 13.85
N SER A 166 -13.11 -2.76 14.53
CA SER A 166 -13.77 -2.95 15.83
C SER A 166 -13.25 -1.95 16.87
N GLU A 167 -11.94 -1.69 16.87
CA GLU A 167 -11.31 -0.80 17.86
C GLU A 167 -11.57 0.68 17.57
N HIS A 168 -11.41 1.10 16.31
CA HIS A 168 -11.37 2.51 15.96
C HIS A 168 -12.67 3.05 15.38
N TRP A 169 -13.48 2.19 14.74
CA TRP A 169 -14.74 2.55 14.10
C TRP A 169 -15.90 1.60 14.50
N PRO A 170 -16.18 1.41 15.81
CA PRO A 170 -17.22 0.51 16.28
C PRO A 170 -18.61 0.81 15.69
N GLU A 171 -18.87 2.08 15.34
CA GLU A 171 -20.12 2.52 14.71
C GLU A 171 -20.35 1.94 13.31
N ILE A 172 -19.30 1.46 12.63
CA ILE A 172 -19.42 0.80 11.33
C ILE A 172 -19.94 -0.63 11.49
N GLN A 173 -19.58 -1.31 12.58
CA GLN A 173 -20.01 -2.69 12.84
C GLN A 173 -21.42 -2.78 13.43
N ALA A 174 -21.88 -1.74 14.13
CA ALA A 174 -23.19 -1.68 14.77
C ALA A 174 -24.40 -1.60 13.80
N LYS A 175 -24.18 -1.71 12.49
CA LYS A 175 -25.22 -1.57 11.44
C LYS A 175 -25.70 -2.89 10.82
N ASN A 176 -25.37 -4.03 11.40
CA ASN A 176 -25.92 -5.33 11.01
C ASN A 176 -27.04 -5.77 11.96
#